data_AF-A0A838NQU6-F1
#
_entry.id   AF-A0A838NQU6-F1
#
_cell.length_a   1.000
_cell.length_b   1.000
_cell.length_c   1.000
_cell.angle_alpha   90.00
_cell.angle_beta   90.00
_cell.angle_gamma   90.00
#
_symmetry.space_group_name_H-M   'P 1'
#
loop_
_entity.id
_entity.type
_entity.pdbx_description
1 polymer ?
#
loop_
_entity_poly.entity_id
_entity_poly.type
_entity_poly.pdbx_seq_one_letter_code
_entity_poly.pdbx_strand_id
1 'polypeptide(L)' 'MPVVESVIHSDPEILSGVPVFVGTRVPLQNLIDYLAAGDTL' A
#
# COMPACT_ATOMS: atom_id res chain seq x y z
N MET A 1 -19.89 -11.48 -10.33
CA MET A 1 -19.04 -11.40 -9.13
C MET A 1 -18.17 -10.18 -9.30
N PRO A 2 -18.20 -9.15 -8.43
CA PRO A 2 -17.28 -8.03 -8.60
C PRO A 2 -15.86 -8.57 -8.45
N VAL A 3 -15.02 -8.31 -9.44
CA VAL A 3 -13.58 -8.60 -9.35
C VAL A 3 -13.06 -7.59 -8.32
N VAL A 4 -12.63 -8.07 -7.16
CA VAL A 4 -11.94 -7.20 -6.21
C VAL A 4 -10.56 -6.94 -6.80
N GLU A 5 -10.40 -5.79 -7.46
CA GLU A 5 -9.09 -5.37 -7.95
C GLU A 5 -8.17 -5.14 -6.75
N SER A 6 -6.97 -5.73 -6.81
CA SER A 6 -5.98 -5.57 -5.76
C SER A 6 -5.50 -4.12 -5.75
N VAL A 7 -5.77 -3.39 -4.67
CA VAL A 7 -5.35 -2.00 -4.48
C VAL A 7 -3.88 -1.87 -4.01
N ILE A 8 -3.28 -2.99 -3.62
CA ILE A 8 -1.88 -3.09 -3.19
C ILE A 8 -1.17 -4.09 -4.11
N HIS A 9 0.09 -3.78 -4.47
CA HIS A 9 0.97 -4.72 -5.14
C HIS A 9 2.38 -4.69 -4.52
N SER A 10 3.11 -5.77 -4.72
CA SER A 10 4.51 -5.92 -4.32
C SER A 10 5.25 -6.47 -5.53
N ASP A 11 6.27 -5.74 -5.96
CA ASP A 11 7.09 -6.08 -7.12
C ASP A 11 8.57 -5.91 -6.71
N PRO A 12 9.44 -6.92 -6.88
CA PRO A 12 10.86 -6.81 -6.58
C PRO A 12 11.57 -5.63 -7.25
N GLU A 13 11.08 -5.18 -8.42
CA GLU A 13 11.62 -4.03 -9.15
C GLU A 13 11.16 -2.68 -8.56
N ILE A 14 10.09 -2.68 -7.76
CA ILE A 14 9.52 -1.48 -7.13
C ILE A 14 9.84 -1.48 -5.64
N LEU A 15 10.69 -0.54 -5.22
CA LEU A 15 11.12 -0.38 -3.83
C LEU A 15 11.60 -1.70 -3.21
N SER A 16 12.30 -2.53 -3.98
CA SER A 16 12.84 -3.82 -3.52
C SER A 16 11.76 -4.79 -3.00
N GLY A 17 10.54 -4.75 -3.55
CA GLY A 17 9.44 -5.61 -3.14
C GLY A 17 8.59 -5.07 -1.98
N VAL A 18 8.83 -3.84 -1.52
CA VAL A 18 7.97 -3.22 -0.50
C VAL A 18 6.54 -3.07 -1.03
N PRO A 19 5.51 -3.53 -0.29
CA PRO A 19 4.11 -3.38 -0.72
C PRO A 19 3.71 -1.91 -0.83
N VAL A 20 3.16 -1.55 -1.99
CA VAL A 20 2.74 -0.17 -2.31
C VAL A 20 1.34 -0.14 -2.93
N PHE A 21 0.65 1.00 -2.81
CA PHE A 21 -0.65 1.18 -3.47
C PHE A 21 -0.48 1.27 -4.99
N VAL A 22 -1.35 0.57 -5.72
CA VAL A 22 -1.36 0.57 -7.19
C VAL A 22 -1.50 1.99 -7.73
N GLY A 23 -0.70 2.33 -8.74
CA GLY A 23 -0.64 3.69 -9.31
C GLY A 23 0.21 4.68 -8.50
N THR A 24 0.83 4.24 -7.40
CA THR A 24 1.69 5.06 -6.57
C THR A 24 3.00 4.34 -6.23
N ARG A 25 3.95 5.08 -5.65
CA ARG A 25 5.10 4.51 -4.93
C ARG A 25 4.96 4.69 -3.42
N VAL A 26 3.74 4.88 -2.93
CA VAL A 26 3.48 5.09 -1.50
C VAL A 26 3.46 3.72 -0.81
N PRO A 27 4.38 3.46 0.12
CA PRO A 27 4.39 2.21 0.87
C PRO A 27 3.13 2.07 1.71
N LEU A 28 2.64 0.83 1.83
CA LEU A 28 1.56 0.50 2.75
C LEU A 28 1.92 0.85 4.20
N GLN A 29 3.21 0.75 4.56
CA GLN A 29 3.72 1.06 5.89
C GLN A 29 3.33 2.48 6.34
N ASN A 30 3.38 3.46 5.43
CA ASN A 30 3.02 4.84 5.78
C ASN A 30 1.59 4.93 6.32
N LEU A 31 0.64 4.23 5.70
CA LEU A 31 -0.74 4.19 6.17
C LEU A 31 -0.82 3.59 7.58
N ILE A 32 -0.12 2.47 7.81
CA ILE A 32 -0.09 1.81 9.12
C ILE A 32 0.50 2.74 10.17
N ASP A 33 1.56 3.47 9.84
CA ASP A 33 2.21 4.41 10.76
C ASP A 33 1.27 5.55 11.16
N TYR A 34 0.54 6.14 10.20
CA TYR A 34 -0.47 7.18 10.48
C TYR A 34 -1.59 6.66 11.39
N LEU A 35 -2.12 5.47 11.08
CA LEU A 35 -3.14 4.84 11.91
C LEU A 35 -2.62 4.52 13.32
N ALA A 36 -1.37 4.06 13.44
CA ALA A 36 -0.74 3.78 14.73
C ALA A 36 -0.48 5.06 15.54
N ALA A 37 -0.23 6.19 14.86
CA ALA A 37 -0.11 7.50 15.49
C ALA A 37 -1.46 8.08 15.97
N GLY A 38 -2.58 7.45 15.60
CA GLY A 38 -3.94 7.87 15.97
C GLY A 38 -4.64 8.74 14.93
N ASP A 39 -4.10 8.85 13.72
CA ASP A 39 -4.74 9.58 12.63
C ASP A 39 -5.96 8.80 12.09
N THR A 40 -6.97 9.54 11.65
CA THR A 40 -8.21 8.99 11.08
C THR A 40 -8.20 9.06 9.55
N LEU A 41 -8.83 8.09 8.90
CA LEU A 41 -8.99 8.01 7.45
C LEU A 41 -10.09 8.93 6.90
#